data_AF-A0A2S2PJ30-F1
#
_entry.id   AF-A0A2S2PJ30-F1
#
_cell.length_a   1.000
_cell.length_b   1.000
_cell.length_c   1.000
_cell.angle_alpha   90.00
_cell.angle_beta   90.00
_cell.angle_gamma   90.00
#
_symmetry.space_group_name_H-M   'P 1'
#
loop_
_entity.id
_entity.type
_entity.pdbx_description
1 polymer ?
#
loop_
_entity_poly.entity_id
_entity_poly.type
_entity_poly.pdbx_seq_one_letter_code
_entity_poly.pdbx_strand_id
1 'polypeptide(L)'
;RLGLNELCISQFYSYGKIKNVSESIWNKFLMSLILNDLWNKESIWTVSKTYNLPRGTIHSFLSRTASHASSILRFTEALNDKKLDHFPMLFQNIVPKLNIGILGSSSEVESLMSLPSVRFGRATQLYKAGYKTLNDVAKANKKELCNVINHLPLKVAREMIASAKLMLLSEAESLEELAESLRADLNQSMSKSKENSLWF
;
A
#
# COMPACT_ATOMS: atom_id res chain seq x y z
N ARG A 1 7.31 15.83 -24.56
CA ARG A 1 6.01 16.37 -24.09
C ARG A 1 4.90 15.50 -24.64
N LEU A 2 3.88 15.14 -23.85
CA LEU A 2 2.80 14.21 -24.24
C LEU A 2 1.77 14.81 -25.21
N GLY A 3 1.88 16.09 -25.58
CA GLY A 3 0.98 16.75 -26.53
C GLY A 3 -0.39 17.15 -25.96
N LEU A 4 -0.65 16.89 -24.69
CA LEU A 4 -1.89 17.23 -24.00
C LEU A 4 -1.91 18.71 -23.59
N ASN A 5 -2.97 19.43 -23.97
CA ASN A 5 -3.22 20.83 -23.64
C ASN A 5 -4.72 21.08 -23.47
N GLU A 6 -5.10 22.29 -23.06
CA GLU A 6 -6.51 22.67 -22.83
C GLU A 6 -7.38 22.53 -24.09
N LEU A 7 -6.81 22.73 -25.29
CA LEU A 7 -7.51 22.51 -26.54
C LEU A 7 -8.00 21.06 -26.69
N CYS A 8 -7.23 20.08 -26.20
CA CYS A 8 -7.65 18.67 -26.22
C CYS A 8 -8.92 18.46 -25.38
N ILE A 9 -9.02 19.12 -24.22
CA ILE A 9 -10.19 19.04 -23.34
C ILE A 9 -11.41 19.65 -24.03
N SER A 10 -11.25 20.85 -24.60
CA SER A 10 -12.33 21.54 -25.34
C SER A 10 -12.82 20.72 -26.56
N GLN A 11 -11.89 20.11 -27.31
CA GLN A 11 -12.22 19.24 -28.43
C GLN A 11 -12.98 17.99 -27.98
N PHE A 12 -12.54 17.34 -26.91
CA PHE A 12 -13.21 16.16 -26.38
C PHE A 12 -14.63 16.49 -25.89
N TYR A 13 -14.81 17.62 -25.20
CA TYR A 13 -16.13 18.06 -24.75
C TYR A 13 -17.07 18.41 -25.92
N SER A 14 -16.54 19.08 -26.95
CA SER A 14 -17.34 19.54 -28.09
C SER A 14 -17.67 18.43 -29.10
N TYR A 15 -16.74 17.51 -29.35
CA TYR A 15 -16.80 16.57 -30.47
C TYR A 15 -16.63 15.10 -30.07
N GLY A 16 -16.34 14.80 -28.82
CA GLY A 16 -16.07 13.43 -28.33
C GLY A 16 -14.76 12.81 -28.85
N LYS A 17 -13.96 13.56 -29.61
CA LYS A 17 -12.70 13.09 -30.22
C LYS A 17 -11.65 14.20 -30.24
N ILE A 18 -10.39 13.81 -30.14
CA ILE A 18 -9.23 14.71 -30.18
C ILE A 18 -8.47 14.45 -31.47
N LYS A 19 -8.08 15.51 -32.17
CA LYS A 19 -7.45 15.40 -33.50
C LYS A 19 -5.94 15.17 -33.44
N ASN A 20 -5.28 15.78 -32.45
CA ASN A 20 -3.81 15.92 -32.42
C ASN A 20 -3.12 14.97 -31.43
N VAL A 21 -3.88 14.14 -30.73
CA VAL A 21 -3.37 13.20 -29.73
C VAL A 21 -4.00 11.85 -30.00
N SER A 22 -3.18 10.79 -29.97
CA SER A 22 -3.69 9.44 -30.16
C SER A 22 -4.62 9.04 -29.01
N GLU A 23 -5.62 8.23 -29.33
CA GLU A 23 -6.56 7.71 -28.33
C GLU A 23 -5.85 6.98 -27.18
N SER A 24 -4.74 6.28 -27.48
CA SER A 24 -3.91 5.62 -26.46
C SER A 24 -3.34 6.60 -25.44
N ILE A 25 -2.81 7.75 -25.88
CA ILE A 25 -2.25 8.77 -24.98
C ILE A 25 -3.36 9.43 -24.17
N TRP A 26 -4.49 9.73 -24.81
CA TRP A 26 -5.66 10.29 -24.13
C TRP A 26 -6.20 9.37 -23.04
N ASN A 27 -6.37 8.08 -23.36
CA ASN A 27 -6.85 7.10 -22.39
C ASN A 27 -5.88 6.92 -21.23
N LYS A 28 -4.57 6.91 -21.48
CA LYS A 28 -3.55 6.89 -20.41
C LYS A 28 -3.63 8.12 -19.52
N PHE A 29 -3.90 9.29 -20.10
CA PHE A 29 -4.10 10.52 -19.33
C PHE A 29 -5.34 10.41 -18.42
N LEU A 30 -6.49 9.99 -18.94
CA LEU A 30 -7.69 9.78 -18.12
C LEU A 30 -7.47 8.73 -17.02
N MET A 31 -6.80 7.62 -17.34
CA MET A 31 -6.41 6.61 -16.35
C MET A 31 -5.51 7.17 -15.26
N SER A 32 -4.59 8.09 -15.60
CA SER A 32 -3.73 8.74 -14.62
C SER A 32 -4.50 9.66 -13.66
N LEU A 33 -5.57 10.33 -14.13
CA LEU A 33 -6.45 11.13 -13.28
C LEU A 33 -7.24 10.24 -12.30
N ILE A 34 -7.80 9.13 -12.79
CA ILE A 34 -8.47 8.13 -11.95
C ILE A 34 -7.52 7.61 -10.86
N LEU A 35 -6.29 7.25 -11.26
CA LEU A 35 -5.29 6.75 -10.34
C LEU A 35 -4.88 7.82 -9.32
N ASN A 36 -4.77 9.08 -9.73
CA ASN A 36 -4.44 10.21 -8.86
C ASN A 36 -5.54 10.47 -7.81
N ASP A 37 -6.81 10.45 -8.19
CA ASP A 37 -7.91 10.65 -7.24
C ASP A 37 -7.95 9.53 -6.20
N LEU A 38 -7.80 8.29 -6.67
CA LEU A 38 -7.62 7.15 -5.78
C LEU A 38 -6.42 7.40 -4.86
N TRP A 39 -5.24 7.76 -5.41
CA TRP A 39 -4.00 8.09 -4.67
C TRP A 39 -4.20 9.12 -3.56
N ASN A 40 -5.04 10.12 -3.82
CA ASN A 40 -5.39 11.18 -2.89
C ASN A 40 -6.53 10.80 -1.93
N LYS A 41 -6.72 9.50 -1.69
CA LYS A 41 -7.66 8.95 -0.71
C LYS A 41 -9.12 9.27 -1.03
N GLU A 42 -9.48 9.40 -2.31
CA GLU A 42 -10.89 9.35 -2.69
C GLU A 42 -11.44 7.94 -2.60
N SER A 43 -12.72 7.83 -2.22
CA SER A 43 -13.37 6.52 -2.16
C SER A 43 -13.62 5.97 -3.56
N ILE A 44 -13.59 4.64 -3.73
CA ILE A 44 -13.99 4.00 -5.01
C ILE A 44 -15.40 4.42 -5.43
N TRP A 45 -16.28 4.75 -4.48
CA TRP A 45 -17.63 5.24 -4.76
C TRP A 45 -17.62 6.64 -5.36
N THR A 46 -16.83 7.56 -4.77
CA THR A 46 -16.65 8.91 -5.31
C THR A 46 -16.10 8.83 -6.73
N VAL A 47 -15.00 8.10 -6.91
CA VAL A 47 -14.34 7.94 -8.22
C VAL A 47 -15.27 7.27 -9.24
N SER A 48 -16.03 6.25 -8.84
CA SER A 48 -17.05 5.61 -9.69
C SER A 48 -18.09 6.61 -10.20
N LYS A 49 -18.55 7.52 -9.33
CA LYS A 49 -19.50 8.56 -9.69
C LYS A 49 -18.87 9.65 -10.56
N THR A 50 -17.68 10.14 -10.19
CA THR A 50 -16.95 11.21 -10.89
C THR A 50 -16.63 10.83 -12.34
N TYR A 51 -16.12 9.63 -12.55
CA TYR A 51 -15.72 9.16 -13.88
C TYR A 51 -16.81 8.34 -14.59
N ASN A 52 -17.98 8.17 -13.97
CA ASN A 52 -19.08 7.34 -14.47
C ASN A 52 -18.64 5.92 -14.88
N LEU A 53 -17.83 5.28 -14.03
CA LEU A 53 -17.29 3.93 -14.27
C LEU A 53 -17.83 2.94 -13.22
N PRO A 54 -18.16 1.70 -13.61
CA PRO A 54 -18.50 0.66 -12.65
C PRO A 54 -17.36 0.41 -11.65
N ARG A 55 -17.72 0.22 -10.38
CA ARG A 55 -16.76 -0.07 -9.29
C ARG A 55 -15.87 -1.27 -9.59
N GLY A 56 -16.42 -2.31 -10.22
CA GLY A 56 -15.66 -3.49 -10.65
C GLY A 56 -14.57 -3.16 -11.68
N THR A 57 -14.84 -2.22 -12.58
CA THR A 57 -13.86 -1.72 -13.55
C THR A 57 -12.72 -0.99 -12.85
N ILE A 58 -13.04 -0.10 -11.89
CA ILE A 58 -12.03 0.63 -11.10
C ILE A 58 -11.19 -0.35 -10.28
N HIS A 59 -11.81 -1.36 -9.67
CA HIS A 59 -11.11 -2.39 -8.91
C HIS A 59 -10.18 -3.23 -9.82
N SER A 60 -10.66 -3.65 -11.00
CA SER A 60 -9.82 -4.38 -11.96
C SER A 60 -8.68 -3.50 -12.48
N PHE A 61 -8.93 -2.22 -12.76
CA PHE A 61 -7.91 -1.26 -13.16
C PHE A 61 -6.81 -1.14 -12.10
N LEU A 62 -7.18 -1.01 -10.83
CA LEU A 62 -6.24 -0.90 -9.74
C LEU A 62 -5.41 -2.18 -9.56
N SER A 63 -6.06 -3.34 -9.61
CA SER A 63 -5.38 -4.65 -9.54
C SER A 63 -4.38 -4.83 -10.69
N ARG A 64 -4.77 -4.48 -11.92
CA ARG A 64 -3.88 -4.54 -13.10
C ARG A 64 -2.72 -3.56 -13.00
N THR A 65 -2.98 -2.35 -12.50
CA THR A 65 -1.95 -1.32 -12.25
C THR A 65 -0.94 -1.83 -11.22
N ALA A 66 -1.41 -2.45 -10.13
CA ALA A 66 -0.55 -3.02 -9.11
C ALA A 66 0.33 -4.15 -9.68
N SER A 67 -0.25 -5.08 -10.44
CA SER A 67 0.51 -6.15 -11.10
C SER A 67 1.55 -5.60 -12.07
N HIS A 68 1.19 -4.58 -12.87
CA HIS A 68 2.11 -3.97 -13.81
C HIS A 68 3.27 -3.24 -13.09
N ALA A 69 2.98 -2.52 -12.02
CA ALA A 69 3.97 -1.90 -11.16
C ALA A 69 4.93 -2.94 -10.54
N SER A 70 4.42 -4.09 -10.10
CA SER A 70 5.25 -5.21 -9.62
C SER A 70 6.14 -5.79 -10.71
N SER A 71 5.64 -5.91 -11.95
CA SER A 71 6.45 -6.36 -13.08
C SER A 71 7.57 -5.37 -13.41
N ILE A 72 7.28 -4.07 -13.38
CA ILE A 72 8.31 -3.03 -13.60
C ILE A 72 9.37 -3.10 -12.50
N LEU A 73 8.96 -3.20 -11.24
CA LEU A 73 9.88 -3.33 -10.11
C LEU A 73 10.87 -4.49 -10.33
N ARG A 74 10.36 -5.70 -10.56
CA ARG A 74 11.17 -6.90 -10.79
C ARG A 74 12.07 -6.78 -12.01
N PHE A 75 11.56 -6.17 -13.08
CA PHE A 75 12.34 -5.91 -14.29
C PHE A 75 13.51 -4.96 -14.01
N THR A 76 13.27 -3.86 -13.31
CA THR A 76 14.31 -2.89 -12.98
C THR A 76 15.34 -3.42 -11.99
N GLU A 77 14.93 -4.25 -11.03
CA GLU A 77 15.84 -4.97 -10.13
C GLU A 77 16.72 -5.95 -10.91
N ALA A 78 16.15 -6.67 -11.88
CA ALA A 78 16.89 -7.65 -12.68
C ALA A 78 17.92 -7.01 -13.64
N LEU A 79 17.68 -5.78 -14.09
CA LEU A 79 18.62 -5.06 -14.96
C LEU A 79 19.92 -4.66 -14.25
N ASN A 80 19.87 -4.44 -12.94
CA ASN A 80 21.01 -4.03 -12.11
C ASN A 80 21.83 -2.84 -12.70
N ASP A 81 21.13 -1.91 -13.36
CA ASP A 81 21.72 -0.71 -13.95
C ASP A 81 21.57 0.47 -12.99
N LYS A 82 22.71 1.03 -12.55
CA LYS A 82 22.77 2.17 -11.62
C LYS A 82 21.97 3.39 -12.07
N LYS A 83 21.75 3.57 -13.38
CA LYS A 83 20.93 4.67 -13.90
C LYS A 83 19.44 4.51 -13.58
N LEU A 84 19.00 3.29 -13.28
CA LEU A 84 17.61 2.90 -13.06
C LEU A 84 17.30 2.55 -11.60
N ASP A 85 18.29 2.62 -10.68
CA ASP A 85 18.14 2.29 -9.25
C ASP A 85 17.03 3.07 -8.54
N HIS A 86 16.67 4.25 -9.06
CA HIS A 86 15.56 5.03 -8.54
C HIS A 86 14.18 4.39 -8.76
N PHE A 87 14.03 3.52 -9.78
CA PHE A 87 12.77 2.84 -10.06
C PHE A 87 12.43 1.79 -9.00
N PRO A 88 13.34 0.87 -8.60
CA PRO A 88 13.09 -0.02 -7.48
C PRO A 88 12.65 0.72 -6.21
N MET A 89 13.38 1.77 -5.83
CA MET A 89 13.03 2.59 -4.65
C MET A 89 11.62 3.19 -4.75
N LEU A 90 11.22 3.65 -5.94
CA LEU A 90 9.89 4.20 -6.17
C LEU A 90 8.81 3.12 -6.09
N PHE A 91 8.98 2.02 -6.81
CA PHE A 91 7.95 0.99 -6.96
C PHE A 91 7.81 0.08 -5.73
N GLN A 92 8.86 -0.16 -4.94
CA GLN A 92 8.78 -0.89 -3.67
C GLN A 92 7.79 -0.24 -2.69
N ASN A 93 7.68 1.09 -2.72
CA ASN A 93 6.76 1.84 -1.87
C ASN A 93 5.34 1.96 -2.46
N ILE A 94 5.22 1.98 -3.80
CA ILE A 94 3.95 2.17 -4.50
C ILE A 94 3.16 0.85 -4.60
N VAL A 95 3.83 -0.26 -4.91
CA VAL A 95 3.18 -1.57 -5.14
C VAL A 95 2.31 -2.02 -3.94
N PRO A 96 2.79 -1.96 -2.68
CA PRO A 96 1.96 -2.32 -1.53
C PRO A 96 0.70 -1.45 -1.42
N LYS A 97 0.83 -0.14 -1.63
CA LYS A 97 -0.29 0.82 -1.58
C LYS A 97 -1.33 0.55 -2.67
N LEU A 98 -0.89 0.17 -3.87
CA LEU A 98 -1.79 -0.25 -4.95
C LEU A 98 -2.50 -1.59 -4.62
N ASN A 99 -1.79 -2.55 -4.02
CA ASN A 99 -2.30 -3.89 -3.70
C ASN A 99 -3.27 -3.95 -2.52
N ILE A 100 -3.04 -3.10 -1.51
CA ILE A 100 -3.95 -2.92 -0.38
C ILE A 100 -5.27 -2.30 -0.87
N GLY A 101 -5.23 -1.67 -2.04
CA GLY A 101 -6.29 -0.85 -2.59
C GLY A 101 -6.02 0.56 -2.09
N ILE A 102 -5.79 1.50 -2.99
CA ILE A 102 -5.70 2.88 -2.61
C ILE A 102 -7.07 3.30 -2.05
N LEU A 103 -7.15 3.24 -0.74
CA LEU A 103 -8.38 3.30 0.01
C LEU A 103 -8.46 4.67 0.62
N GLY A 104 -9.30 5.49 -0.02
CA GLY A 104 -9.96 6.55 0.68
C GLY A 104 -10.57 6.03 1.99
N SER A 105 -10.36 6.82 3.03
CA SER A 105 -10.94 6.64 4.36
C SER A 105 -10.20 5.65 5.28
N SER A 106 -9.13 6.21 5.87
CA SER A 106 -8.50 5.85 7.14
C SER A 106 -7.23 5.00 7.06
N SER A 107 -6.10 5.69 7.22
CA SER A 107 -4.80 5.08 7.57
C SER A 107 -4.85 4.22 8.83
N GLU A 108 -5.92 4.34 9.63
CA GLU A 108 -6.09 3.60 10.89
C GLU A 108 -6.35 2.11 10.67
N VAL A 109 -6.75 1.71 9.45
CA VAL A 109 -7.11 0.31 9.13
C VAL A 109 -5.98 -0.39 8.35
N GLU A 110 -4.93 0.33 7.95
CA GLU A 110 -3.82 -0.19 7.15
C GLU A 110 -3.09 -1.35 7.84
N SER A 111 -2.83 -1.20 9.14
CA SER A 111 -2.23 -2.24 9.98
C SER A 111 -3.05 -3.53 10.04
N LEU A 112 -4.38 -3.44 9.93
CA LEU A 112 -5.26 -4.60 9.95
C LEU A 112 -5.32 -5.31 8.60
N MET A 113 -5.05 -4.61 7.50
CA MET A 113 -5.05 -5.17 6.15
C MET A 113 -3.80 -5.99 5.82
N SER A 114 -2.77 -5.95 6.67
CA SER A 114 -1.63 -6.88 6.59
C SER A 114 -2.04 -8.32 6.94
N LEU A 115 -3.13 -8.49 7.70
CA LEU A 115 -3.62 -9.80 8.11
C LEU A 115 -4.11 -10.63 6.91
N PRO A 116 -3.88 -11.95 6.92
CA PRO A 116 -4.34 -12.82 5.86
C PRO A 116 -5.86 -12.80 5.80
N SER A 117 -6.41 -12.79 4.58
CA SER A 117 -7.85 -12.77 4.33
C SER A 117 -8.60 -11.55 4.89
N VAL A 118 -7.89 -10.49 5.29
CA VAL A 118 -8.46 -9.22 5.74
C VAL A 118 -8.25 -8.16 4.65
N ARG A 119 -9.28 -7.96 3.84
CA ARG A 119 -9.37 -6.81 2.92
C ARG A 119 -10.17 -5.70 3.57
N PHE A 120 -10.16 -4.51 2.97
CA PHE A 120 -10.82 -3.31 3.49
C PHE A 120 -12.17 -3.55 4.16
N GLY A 121 -13.11 -4.26 3.50
CA GLY A 121 -14.44 -4.50 4.08
C GLY A 121 -14.41 -5.21 5.44
N ARG A 122 -13.56 -6.24 5.60
CA ARG A 122 -13.38 -6.94 6.89
C ARG A 122 -12.59 -6.10 7.88
N ALA A 123 -11.59 -5.37 7.39
CA ALA A 123 -10.77 -4.50 8.19
C ALA A 123 -11.60 -3.34 8.79
N THR A 124 -12.54 -2.77 8.04
CA THR A 124 -13.52 -1.79 8.54
C THR A 124 -14.47 -2.39 9.58
N GLN A 125 -14.91 -3.64 9.39
CA GLN A 125 -15.76 -4.33 10.39
C GLN A 125 -15.01 -4.53 11.71
N LEU A 126 -13.75 -4.98 11.64
CA LEU A 126 -12.87 -5.10 12.80
C LEU A 126 -12.70 -3.75 13.52
N TYR A 127 -12.37 -2.70 12.76
CA TYR A 127 -12.14 -1.37 13.30
C TYR A 127 -13.39 -0.82 14.00
N LYS A 128 -14.57 -0.97 13.38
CA LYS A 128 -15.87 -0.57 13.96
C LYS A 128 -16.22 -1.34 15.23
N ALA A 129 -15.76 -2.59 15.35
CA ALA A 129 -15.95 -3.40 16.54
C ALA A 129 -14.90 -3.16 17.64
N GLY A 130 -13.97 -2.22 17.43
CA GLY A 130 -12.96 -1.85 18.41
C GLY A 130 -11.61 -2.54 18.26
N TYR A 131 -11.45 -3.46 17.31
CA TYR A 131 -10.16 -4.05 16.98
C TYR A 131 -9.40 -3.09 16.06
N LYS A 132 -8.56 -2.22 16.64
CA LYS A 132 -7.86 -1.17 15.89
C LYS A 132 -6.43 -1.54 15.53
N THR A 133 -5.82 -2.43 16.32
CA THR A 133 -4.42 -2.82 16.18
C THR A 133 -4.27 -4.33 15.98
N LEU A 134 -3.10 -4.75 15.48
CA LEU A 134 -2.74 -6.17 15.42
C LEU A 134 -2.77 -6.84 16.80
N ASN A 135 -2.44 -6.09 17.86
CA ASN A 135 -2.49 -6.55 19.24
C ASN A 135 -3.91 -6.90 19.70
N ASP A 136 -4.90 -6.08 19.32
CA ASP A 136 -6.30 -6.32 19.64
C ASP A 136 -6.77 -7.62 18.97
N VAL A 137 -6.38 -7.84 17.71
CA VAL A 137 -6.70 -9.08 16.98
C VAL A 137 -5.97 -10.29 17.56
N ALA A 138 -4.71 -10.14 17.98
CA ALA A 138 -3.93 -11.23 18.58
C ALA A 138 -4.50 -11.72 19.92
N LYS A 139 -5.16 -10.83 20.67
CA LYS A 139 -5.84 -11.12 21.95
C LYS A 139 -7.28 -11.59 21.79
N ALA A 140 -7.89 -11.39 20.62
CA ALA A 140 -9.28 -11.69 20.37
C ALA A 140 -9.61 -13.19 20.46
N ASN A 141 -10.86 -13.51 20.83
CA ASN A 141 -11.36 -14.88 20.72
C ASN A 141 -11.82 -15.18 19.29
N LYS A 142 -11.43 -16.34 18.75
CA LYS A 142 -11.87 -16.81 17.43
C LYS A 142 -13.39 -16.81 17.24
N LYS A 143 -14.17 -17.09 18.30
CA LYS A 143 -15.64 -17.07 18.25
C LYS A 143 -16.20 -15.64 18.18
N GLU A 144 -15.61 -14.71 18.92
CA GLU A 144 -15.99 -13.29 18.90
C GLU A 144 -15.71 -12.67 17.53
N LEU A 145 -14.55 -12.97 16.94
CA LEU A 145 -14.23 -12.52 15.57
C LEU A 145 -15.24 -13.01 14.53
N CYS A 146 -15.70 -14.26 14.64
CA CYS A 146 -16.74 -14.79 13.76
C CYS A 146 -18.10 -14.11 13.93
N ASN A 147 -18.41 -13.59 15.13
CA ASN A 147 -19.65 -12.85 15.37
C ASN A 147 -19.57 -11.41 14.86
N VAL A 148 -18.37 -10.81 14.89
CA VAL A 148 -18.13 -9.43 14.48
C VAL A 148 -18.01 -9.29 12.97
N ILE A 149 -17.33 -10.23 12.30
CA ILE A 149 -17.09 -10.19 10.86
C ILE A 149 -18.14 -11.05 10.14
N ASN A 150 -18.88 -10.42 9.22
CA ASN A 150 -19.89 -11.11 8.43
C ASN A 150 -19.27 -12.22 7.56
N HIS A 151 -19.87 -13.40 7.58
CA HIS A 151 -19.44 -14.57 6.80
C HIS A 151 -17.96 -14.94 6.99
N LEU A 152 -17.45 -14.87 8.23
CA LEU A 152 -16.08 -15.30 8.56
C LEU A 152 -16.04 -16.77 9.01
N PRO A 153 -15.41 -17.68 8.26
CA PRO A 153 -15.22 -19.05 8.70
C PRO A 153 -14.29 -19.12 9.92
N LEU A 154 -14.59 -20.05 10.83
CA LEU A 154 -13.79 -20.25 12.06
C LEU A 154 -12.32 -20.57 11.78
N LYS A 155 -12.02 -21.23 10.66
CA LYS A 155 -10.64 -21.50 10.21
C LYS A 155 -9.89 -20.20 9.92
N VAL A 156 -10.49 -19.30 9.15
CA VAL A 156 -9.90 -18.01 8.79
C VAL A 156 -9.70 -17.15 10.04
N ALA A 157 -10.65 -17.16 10.97
CA ALA A 157 -10.49 -16.44 12.25
C ALA A 157 -9.27 -16.93 13.05
N ARG A 158 -8.99 -18.24 13.07
CA ARG A 158 -7.78 -18.78 13.73
C ARG A 158 -6.50 -18.35 13.00
N GLU A 159 -6.50 -18.41 11.67
CA GLU A 159 -5.36 -17.99 10.86
C GLU A 159 -5.05 -16.50 11.05
N MET A 160 -6.07 -15.65 11.12
CA MET A 160 -5.92 -14.22 11.42
C MET A 160 -5.26 -14.01 12.79
N ILE A 161 -5.76 -14.66 13.85
CA ILE A 161 -5.18 -14.53 15.20
C ILE A 161 -3.72 -15.04 15.23
N ALA A 162 -3.45 -16.19 14.61
CA ALA A 162 -2.12 -16.77 14.56
C ALA A 162 -1.14 -15.85 13.80
N SER A 163 -1.55 -15.33 12.65
CA SER A 163 -0.75 -14.39 11.87
C SER A 163 -0.51 -13.07 12.59
N ALA A 164 -1.51 -12.54 13.30
CA ALA A 164 -1.33 -11.35 14.13
C ALA A 164 -0.25 -11.56 15.19
N LYS A 165 -0.27 -12.71 15.89
CA LYS A 165 0.75 -13.06 16.89
C LYS A 165 2.14 -13.18 16.28
N LEU A 166 2.25 -13.86 15.13
CA LEU A 166 3.54 -14.02 14.44
C LEU A 166 4.11 -12.67 13.97
N MET A 167 3.28 -11.79 13.43
CA MET A 167 3.73 -10.45 13.01
C MET A 167 4.24 -9.63 14.20
N LEU A 168 3.54 -9.66 15.34
CA LEU A 168 3.97 -8.96 16.56
C LEU A 168 5.27 -9.55 17.14
N LEU A 169 5.44 -10.87 17.09
CA LEU A 169 6.69 -11.51 17.53
C LEU A 169 7.86 -11.14 16.62
N SER A 170 7.66 -11.20 15.29
CA SER A 170 8.69 -10.80 14.32
C SER A 170 9.08 -9.32 14.46
N GLU A 171 8.12 -8.45 14.74
CA GLU A 171 8.39 -7.03 15.02
C GLU A 171 9.20 -6.87 16.32
N ALA A 172 8.86 -7.60 17.39
CA ALA A 172 9.62 -7.57 18.64
C ALA A 172 11.07 -8.05 18.46
N GLU A 173 11.28 -9.18 17.76
CA GLU A 173 12.61 -9.71 17.44
C GLU A 173 13.44 -8.69 16.64
N SER A 174 12.84 -8.04 15.63
CA SER A 174 13.53 -7.03 14.83
C SER A 174 13.95 -5.80 15.66
N LEU A 175 13.11 -5.39 16.63
CA LEU A 175 13.41 -4.27 17.51
C LEU A 175 14.51 -4.62 18.52
N GLU A 176 14.56 -5.87 19.00
CA GLU A 176 15.64 -6.36 19.86
C GLU A 176 16.98 -6.39 19.11
N GLU A 177 17.01 -6.90 17.88
CA GLU A 177 18.21 -6.94 17.05
C GLU A 177 18.75 -5.52 16.77
N LEU A 178 17.87 -4.58 16.43
CA LEU A 178 18.23 -3.17 16.25
C LEU A 178 18.78 -2.54 17.54
N ALA A 179 18.17 -2.85 18.70
CA ALA A 179 18.64 -2.35 19.99
C ALA A 179 20.02 -2.91 20.35
N GLU A 180 20.30 -4.17 20.03
CA GLU A 180 21.59 -4.81 20.28
C GLU A 180 22.68 -4.26 19.37
N SER A 181 22.39 -4.05 18.08
CA SER A 181 23.30 -3.36 17.15
C SER A 181 23.65 -1.96 17.64
N LEU A 182 22.65 -1.17 18.05
CA LEU A 182 22.88 0.20 18.52
C LEU A 182 23.73 0.23 19.82
N ARG A 183 23.52 -0.74 20.72
CA ARG A 183 24.34 -0.90 21.93
C ARG A 183 25.79 -1.26 21.59
N ALA A 184 26.01 -2.14 20.61
CA ALA A 184 27.34 -2.51 20.15
C ALA A 184 28.07 -1.30 19.56
N ASP A 185 27.41 -0.51 18.71
CA ASP A 185 27.96 0.71 18.11
C ASP A 185 28.32 1.76 19.16
N LEU A 186 27.43 1.98 20.14
CA LEU A 186 27.68 2.89 21.26
C LEU A 186 28.90 2.46 22.08
N ASN A 187 29.01 1.18 22.41
CA ASN A 187 30.16 0.65 23.15
C ASN A 187 31.47 0.82 22.38
N GLN A 188 31.45 0.62 21.05
CA GLN A 188 32.61 0.84 20.18
C GLN A 188 33.02 2.32 20.08
N SER A 189 32.05 3.23 20.10
CA SER A 189 32.32 4.68 20.12
C SER A 189 32.92 5.14 21.46
N MET A 190 32.44 4.56 22.57
CA MET A 190 32.92 4.84 23.92
C MET A 190 34.33 4.30 24.16
N SER A 191 34.70 3.14 23.60
CA SER A 191 36.06 2.61 23.69
C SER A 191 37.06 3.46 22.90
N LYS A 192 36.71 3.88 21.68
CA LYS A 192 37.53 4.80 20.87
C LYS A 192 37.73 6.17 21.54
N SER A 193 36.71 6.69 22.20
CA SER A 193 36.83 7.95 22.95
C SER A 193 37.74 7.83 24.17
N LYS A 194 37.73 6.67 24.87
CA LYS A 194 38.65 6.40 25.99
C LYS A 194 40.09 6.25 25.52
N GLU A 195 40.32 5.54 24.41
CA GLU A 195 41.66 5.43 23.82
C GLU A 195 42.20 6.81 23.44
N ASN A 196 41.43 7.66 22.75
CA ASN A 196 41.88 9.00 22.39
C ASN A 196 42.14 9.92 23.60
N SER A 197 41.48 9.69 24.74
CA SER A 197 41.74 10.45 25.98
C SER A 197 42.95 9.98 26.78
N LEU A 198 43.51 8.80 26.48
CA LEU A 198 44.69 8.26 27.15
C LEU A 198 46.01 8.72 26.49
N TRP A 199 45.93 9.38 25.33
CA TRP A 199 47.06 9.94 24.59
C TRP A 199 47.21 11.47 24.74
N PHE A 200 46.41 12.10 25.61
CA PHE A 200 46.54 13.48 26.08
C PHE A 200 46.71 13.50 27.59
#